data_AF-A0AAW0IA01-F1
#
_entry.id   AF-A0AAW0IA01-F1
#
_cell.length_a   1.000
_cell.length_b   1.000
_cell.length_c   1.000
_cell.angle_alpha   90.00
_cell.angle_beta   90.00
_cell.angle_gamma   90.00
#
_symmetry.space_group_name_H-M   'P 1'
#
loop_
_entity.id
_entity.type
_entity.pdbx_description
1 polymer ?
#
loop_
_entity_poly.entity_id
_entity_poly.type
_entity_poly.pdbx_seq_one_letter_code
_entity_poly.pdbx_strand_id
1 'polypeptide(L)'
;MDLTAHVSHLEDASEEEMNRLLGIVLDVEYLFTCVHKEEDADTKQVYFYLFKLLRKSILQRGKPVVEGSLEKKPPFEKPSIEQGINNFVQYKFSHLPSKERQTTVELAKMFLNRINYWHLEAPSQRRLRSPNDDISGYKENYTRWLCYCNVPQFCDSLPRYETTKVFGRTLLRSVFTIMRRQLLEQARQEKDKLPLEKRTLILTHFPKFLSMLEEEVYSQNSPIWDQDFLSASSRTSPLGIQTVISPPVTGTASFCTNASSHEQINGDRTSPGCRGPSGLEANPGEKRKMNNSHDLEEAKRSRVSGDIPVELINEVMSTITDPAVMLGPEVSRGNQAGS
;
A
#
# COMPACT_ATOMS: atom_id res chain seq x y z
N MET A 1 -2.83 44.45 -12.55
CA MET A 1 -2.98 44.09 -11.12
C MET A 1 -1.60 44.18 -10.49
N ASP A 2 -1.50 44.81 -9.31
CA ASP A 2 -0.25 44.99 -8.57
C ASP A 2 0.05 43.74 -7.73
N LEU A 3 1.31 43.27 -7.73
CA LEU A 3 1.76 42.14 -6.93
C LEU A 3 1.53 42.41 -5.43
N THR A 4 1.70 43.64 -5.00
CA THR A 4 1.49 44.07 -3.60
C THR A 4 0.07 43.77 -3.12
N ALA A 5 -0.93 44.02 -3.97
CA ALA A 5 -2.33 43.73 -3.65
C ALA A 5 -2.62 42.22 -3.56
N HIS A 6 -1.84 41.39 -4.25
CA HIS A 6 -1.98 39.93 -4.20
C HIS A 6 -1.36 39.32 -2.94
N VAL A 7 -0.33 39.93 -2.37
CA VAL A 7 0.43 39.35 -1.24
C VAL A 7 0.24 40.08 0.08
N SER A 8 -0.47 41.22 0.10
CA SER A 8 -0.73 42.00 1.33
C SER A 8 -1.32 41.18 2.48
N HIS A 9 -2.16 40.19 2.17
CA HIS A 9 -2.75 39.28 3.14
C HIS A 9 -1.76 38.28 3.79
N LEU A 10 -0.50 38.28 3.34
CA LEU A 10 0.62 37.48 3.85
C LEU A 10 1.66 38.32 4.62
N GLU A 11 1.55 39.65 4.66
CA GLU A 11 2.53 40.52 5.33
C GLU A 11 2.67 40.19 6.83
N ASP A 12 1.55 39.84 7.48
CA ASP A 12 1.51 39.46 8.91
C ASP A 12 1.53 37.94 9.14
N ALA A 13 1.78 37.13 8.10
CA ALA A 13 1.80 35.67 8.25
C ALA A 13 3.05 35.21 9.01
N SER A 14 2.85 34.29 9.96
CA SER A 14 3.96 33.62 10.65
C SER A 14 4.85 32.85 9.67
N GLU A 15 6.13 32.69 10.02
CA GLU A 15 7.08 31.90 9.21
C GLU A 15 6.61 30.46 8.99
N GLU A 16 5.95 29.84 9.97
CA GLU A 16 5.37 28.51 9.86
C GLU A 16 4.28 28.43 8.79
N GLU A 17 3.44 29.46 8.71
CA GLU A 17 2.37 29.55 7.72
C GLU A 17 2.93 29.82 6.31
N MET A 18 3.95 30.68 6.21
CA MET A 18 4.69 30.90 4.97
C MET A 18 5.33 29.60 4.45
N ASN A 19 6.03 28.86 5.33
CA ASN A 19 6.65 27.58 4.99
C ASN A 19 5.60 26.53 4.59
N ARG A 20 4.45 26.50 5.27
CA ARG A 20 3.33 25.62 4.91
C ARG A 20 2.79 25.94 3.52
N LEU A 21 2.53 27.22 3.21
CA LEU A 21 2.03 27.64 1.91
C LEU A 21 3.04 27.34 0.79
N LEU A 22 4.33 27.57 1.04
CA LEU A 22 5.41 27.23 0.12
C LEU A 22 5.46 25.72 -0.16
N GLY A 23 5.29 24.88 0.87
CA GLY A 23 5.16 23.43 0.70
C GLY A 23 4.00 23.05 -0.23
N ILE A 24 2.83 23.67 -0.05
CA ILE A 24 1.68 23.45 -0.95
C ILE A 24 1.98 23.92 -2.38
N VAL A 25 2.73 25.01 -2.57
CA VAL A 25 3.15 25.47 -3.91
C VAL A 25 4.02 24.43 -4.61
N LEU A 26 5.02 23.87 -3.91
CA LEU A 26 5.88 22.82 -4.46
C LEU A 26 5.06 21.57 -4.84
N ASP A 27 4.11 21.18 -3.99
CA ASP A 27 3.20 20.06 -4.28
C ASP A 27 2.30 20.33 -5.49
N VAL A 28 1.84 21.57 -5.68
CA VAL A 28 1.07 21.99 -6.87
C VAL A 28 1.90 21.86 -8.14
N GLU A 29 3.16 22.29 -8.12
CA GLU A 29 4.08 22.18 -9.26
C GLU A 29 4.37 20.71 -9.61
N TYR A 30 4.57 19.88 -8.58
CA TYR A 30 4.79 18.45 -8.76
C TYR A 30 3.56 17.76 -9.34
N LEU A 31 2.37 17.98 -8.77
CA LEU A 31 1.13 17.42 -9.27
C LEU A 31 0.79 17.92 -10.68
N PHE A 32 1.09 19.17 -11.01
CA PHE A 32 0.94 19.68 -12.37
C PHE A 32 1.78 18.86 -13.37
N THR A 33 3.03 18.53 -13.02
CA THR A 33 3.88 17.65 -13.82
C THR A 33 3.28 16.25 -13.94
N CYS A 34 2.78 15.67 -12.84
CA CYS A 34 2.10 14.37 -12.85
C CYS A 34 0.89 14.36 -13.80
N VAL A 35 0.03 15.37 -13.74
CA VAL A 35 -1.16 15.48 -14.61
C VAL A 35 -0.78 15.48 -16.10
N HIS A 36 0.33 16.13 -16.48
CA HIS A 36 0.76 16.19 -17.88
C HIS A 36 1.39 14.89 -18.36
N LYS A 37 2.10 14.18 -17.49
CA LYS A 37 2.74 12.89 -17.80
C LYS A 37 1.78 11.71 -17.72
N GLU A 38 0.69 11.82 -16.96
CA GLU A 38 -0.24 10.72 -16.73
C GLU A 38 -1.08 10.43 -17.99
N GLU A 39 -1.05 9.16 -18.39
CA GLU A 39 -1.77 8.62 -19.56
C GLU A 39 -3.11 8.01 -19.14
N ASP A 40 -3.20 7.42 -17.94
CA ASP A 40 -4.44 6.81 -17.48
C ASP A 40 -5.47 7.87 -17.10
N ALA A 41 -6.65 7.82 -17.73
CA ALA A 41 -7.70 8.81 -17.53
C ALA A 41 -8.23 8.86 -16.10
N ASP A 42 -8.34 7.71 -15.41
CA ASP A 42 -8.86 7.64 -14.06
C ASP A 42 -7.86 8.24 -13.06
N THR A 43 -6.57 7.90 -13.19
CA THR A 43 -5.48 8.47 -12.38
C THR A 43 -5.33 9.98 -12.63
N LYS A 44 -5.33 10.40 -13.89
CA LYS A 44 -5.20 11.80 -14.29
C LYS A 44 -6.31 12.67 -13.71
N GLN A 45 -7.55 12.15 -13.68
CA GLN A 45 -8.67 12.84 -13.07
C GLN A 45 -8.46 13.09 -11.56
N VAL A 46 -7.89 12.11 -10.85
CA VAL A 46 -7.58 12.24 -9.42
C VAL A 46 -6.45 13.25 -9.19
N TYR A 47 -5.36 13.18 -9.96
CA TYR A 47 -4.29 14.17 -9.87
C TYR A 47 -4.78 15.58 -10.17
N PHE A 48 -5.63 15.75 -11.18
CA PHE A 48 -6.20 17.06 -11.50
C PHE A 48 -7.13 17.58 -10.41
N TYR A 49 -7.89 16.69 -9.76
CA TYR A 49 -8.69 17.05 -8.59
C TYR A 49 -7.81 17.54 -7.43
N LEU A 50 -6.76 16.80 -7.07
CA LEU A 50 -5.85 17.17 -5.99
C LEU A 50 -5.09 18.46 -6.29
N PHE A 51 -4.64 18.64 -7.54
CA PHE A 51 -4.07 19.90 -8.03
C PHE A 51 -5.01 21.10 -7.78
N LYS A 52 -6.30 20.97 -8.13
CA LYS A 52 -7.29 22.02 -7.88
C LYS A 52 -7.52 22.25 -6.38
N LEU A 53 -7.54 21.18 -5.58
CA LEU A 53 -7.71 21.25 -4.13
C LEU A 53 -6.56 22.03 -3.47
N LEU A 54 -5.31 21.72 -3.84
CA LEU A 54 -4.15 22.42 -3.30
C LEU A 54 -4.12 23.89 -3.73
N ARG A 55 -4.42 24.20 -4.99
CA ARG A 55 -4.56 25.59 -5.46
C ARG A 55 -5.63 26.37 -4.70
N LYS A 56 -6.79 25.75 -4.46
CA LYS A 56 -7.86 26.33 -3.63
C LYS A 56 -7.39 26.55 -2.19
N SER A 57 -6.60 25.63 -1.65
CA SER A 57 -6.08 25.71 -0.28
C SER A 57 -5.10 26.88 -0.10
N ILE A 58 -4.26 27.17 -1.10
CA ILE A 58 -3.41 28.38 -1.13
C ILE A 58 -4.29 29.63 -1.13
N LEU A 59 -5.26 29.71 -2.05
CA LEU A 59 -6.14 30.88 -2.19
C LEU A 59 -6.96 31.18 -0.93
N GLN A 60 -7.36 30.14 -0.20
CA GLN A 60 -8.19 30.25 1.00
C GLN A 60 -7.39 30.23 2.30
N ARG A 61 -6.06 30.04 2.24
CA ARG A 61 -5.19 29.72 3.39
C ARG A 61 -5.70 28.52 4.21
N GLY A 62 -6.44 27.61 3.57
CA GLY A 62 -7.00 26.42 4.20
C GLY A 62 -5.99 25.28 4.30
N LYS A 63 -6.28 24.30 5.18
CA LYS A 63 -5.64 22.98 5.09
C LYS A 63 -6.33 22.18 3.98
N PRO A 64 -5.58 21.50 3.11
CA PRO A 64 -6.19 20.72 2.04
C PRO A 64 -6.91 19.51 2.64
N VAL A 65 -8.23 19.48 2.49
CA VAL A 65 -9.08 18.36 2.91
C VAL A 65 -9.81 17.86 1.69
N VAL A 66 -9.72 16.55 1.43
CA VAL A 66 -10.45 15.91 0.33
C VAL A 66 -11.95 16.01 0.62
N GLU A 67 -12.67 16.76 -0.21
CA GLU A 67 -14.12 17.05 -0.16
C GLU A 67 -14.87 16.36 -1.31
N GLY A 68 -16.14 15.99 -1.10
CA GLY A 68 -17.05 15.46 -2.14
C GLY A 68 -17.45 13.99 -1.95
N SER A 69 -18.02 13.34 -2.98
CA SER A 69 -18.63 11.98 -3.00
C SER A 69 -17.77 10.83 -2.46
N LEU A 70 -16.51 11.10 -2.10
CA LEU A 70 -15.63 10.27 -1.27
C LEU A 70 -15.88 10.50 0.24
N GLU A 71 -17.10 10.90 0.64
CA GLU A 71 -17.46 11.47 1.95
C GLU A 71 -17.06 10.61 3.16
N LYS A 72 -16.92 9.29 2.95
CA LYS A 72 -16.34 8.41 3.96
C LYS A 72 -14.86 8.72 4.11
N LYS A 73 -14.51 9.57 5.07
CA LYS A 73 -13.14 9.72 5.56
C LYS A 73 -12.60 8.36 6.02
N PRO A 74 -11.29 8.11 5.90
CA PRO A 74 -10.69 6.91 6.47
C PRO A 74 -10.99 6.78 7.98
N PRO A 75 -11.18 5.56 8.52
CA PRO A 75 -11.05 4.27 7.85
C PRO A 75 -12.28 3.91 6.99
N PHE A 76 -12.04 3.27 5.85
CA PHE A 76 -13.09 2.89 4.88
C PHE A 76 -13.75 1.54 5.19
N GLU A 77 -13.03 0.65 5.87
CA GLU A 77 -13.50 -0.70 6.20
C GLU A 77 -12.92 -1.15 7.55
N LYS A 78 -13.71 -1.90 8.33
CA LYS A 78 -13.28 -2.53 9.59
C LYS A 78 -13.72 -3.99 9.62
N PRO A 79 -12.85 -4.92 10.06
CA PRO A 79 -11.46 -4.69 10.48
C PRO A 79 -10.55 -4.28 9.31
N SER A 80 -9.48 -3.56 9.63
CA SER A 80 -8.47 -3.15 8.64
C SER A 80 -7.66 -4.35 8.15
N ILE A 81 -6.91 -4.19 7.08
CA ILE A 81 -5.97 -5.21 6.60
C ILE A 81 -4.99 -5.57 7.71
N GLU A 82 -4.37 -4.58 8.35
CA GLU A 82 -3.45 -4.82 9.47
C GLU A 82 -4.09 -5.66 10.57
N GLN A 83 -5.32 -5.34 10.98
CA GLN A 83 -6.02 -6.10 11.99
C GLN A 83 -6.36 -7.52 11.52
N GLY A 84 -6.82 -7.69 10.28
CA GLY A 84 -7.09 -9.01 9.70
C GLY A 84 -5.84 -9.90 9.63
N ILE A 85 -4.70 -9.32 9.26
CA ILE A 85 -3.41 -10.04 9.25
C ILE A 85 -2.96 -10.39 10.68
N ASN A 86 -3.15 -9.51 11.66
CA ASN A 86 -2.85 -9.82 13.06
C ASN A 86 -3.73 -10.95 13.59
N ASN A 87 -5.03 -10.91 13.28
CA ASN A 87 -5.98 -11.97 13.61
C ASN A 87 -5.58 -13.30 12.94
N PHE A 88 -5.15 -13.26 11.68
CA PHE A 88 -4.63 -14.43 10.96
C PHE A 88 -3.42 -15.06 11.64
N VAL A 89 -2.45 -14.26 12.06
CA VAL A 89 -1.26 -14.75 12.76
C VAL A 89 -1.66 -15.47 14.06
N GLN A 90 -2.56 -14.86 14.84
CA GLN A 90 -3.09 -15.48 16.06
C GLN A 90 -3.89 -16.76 15.77
N TYR A 91 -4.76 -16.73 14.78
CA TYR A 91 -5.64 -17.84 14.43
C TYR A 91 -4.87 -19.07 13.95
N LYS A 92 -3.90 -18.89 13.05
CA LYS A 92 -3.19 -20.01 12.39
C LYS A 92 -1.89 -20.41 13.07
N PHE A 93 -1.25 -19.55 13.86
CA PHE A 93 0.12 -19.79 14.34
C PHE A 93 0.30 -19.63 15.85
N SER A 94 -0.77 -19.45 16.62
CA SER A 94 -0.71 -19.38 18.10
C SER A 94 -0.14 -20.64 18.74
N HIS A 95 -0.41 -21.81 18.17
CA HIS A 95 0.06 -23.11 18.65
C HIS A 95 1.56 -23.36 18.42
N LEU A 96 2.24 -22.54 17.61
CA LEU A 96 3.65 -22.73 17.32
C LEU A 96 4.56 -22.31 18.49
N PRO A 97 5.77 -22.90 18.60
CA PRO A 97 6.80 -22.45 19.54
C PRO A 97 7.14 -20.97 19.36
N SER A 98 7.60 -20.31 20.43
CA SER A 98 7.82 -18.85 20.44
C SER A 98 8.73 -18.35 19.31
N LYS A 99 9.79 -19.11 18.97
CA LYS A 99 10.72 -18.75 17.90
C LYS A 99 10.04 -18.76 16.53
N GLU A 100 9.27 -19.80 16.23
CA GLU A 100 8.55 -19.92 14.95
C GLU A 100 7.41 -18.91 14.84
N ARG A 101 6.69 -18.68 15.94
CA ARG A 101 5.65 -17.65 16.00
C ARG A 101 6.22 -16.26 15.73
N GLN A 102 7.40 -15.94 16.29
CA GLN A 102 8.10 -14.69 16.02
C GLN A 102 8.46 -14.55 14.53
N THR A 103 8.95 -15.62 13.91
CA THR A 103 9.20 -15.68 12.47
C THR A 103 7.94 -15.36 11.65
N THR A 104 6.77 -15.90 12.02
CA THR A 104 5.52 -15.61 11.33
C THR A 104 5.05 -14.16 11.54
N VAL A 105 5.27 -13.59 12.73
CA VAL A 105 5.01 -12.16 13.00
C VAL A 105 5.89 -11.27 12.10
N GLU A 106 7.15 -11.64 11.88
CA GLU A 106 8.05 -10.90 11.00
C GLU A 106 7.64 -10.99 9.52
N LEU A 107 7.18 -12.15 9.06
CA LEU A 107 6.58 -12.32 7.73
C LEU A 107 5.34 -11.45 7.55
N ALA A 108 4.46 -11.40 8.56
CA ALA A 108 3.27 -10.56 8.55
C ALA A 108 3.61 -9.06 8.47
N LYS A 109 4.58 -8.59 9.28
CA LYS A 109 5.07 -7.21 9.21
C LYS A 109 5.68 -6.88 7.85
N MET A 110 6.47 -7.80 7.29
CA MET A 110 7.04 -7.64 5.96
C MET A 110 5.95 -7.51 4.89
N PHE A 111 4.92 -8.36 4.95
CA PHE A 111 3.79 -8.32 4.04
C PHE A 111 2.99 -7.01 4.15
N LEU A 112 2.65 -6.58 5.36
CA LEU A 112 1.94 -5.32 5.61
C LEU A 112 2.73 -4.11 5.11
N ASN A 113 4.04 -4.10 5.38
CA ASN A 113 4.91 -3.04 4.87
C ASN A 113 4.92 -3.01 3.34
N ARG A 114 4.94 -4.17 2.67
CA ARG A 114 4.86 -4.23 1.21
C ARG A 114 3.55 -3.66 0.67
N ILE A 115 2.42 -3.89 1.33
CA ILE A 115 1.12 -3.31 0.92
C ILE A 115 1.13 -1.78 1.01
N ASN A 116 1.74 -1.20 2.06
CA ASN A 116 1.74 0.26 2.26
C ASN A 116 2.49 1.03 1.16
N TYR A 117 3.45 0.39 0.49
CA TYR A 117 4.23 0.96 -0.63
C TYR A 117 3.88 0.34 -1.98
N TRP A 118 2.84 -0.49 -2.03
CA TRP A 118 2.42 -1.14 -3.25
C TRP A 118 1.75 -0.15 -4.19
N HIS A 119 2.11 -0.18 -5.47
CA HIS A 119 1.41 0.58 -6.49
C HIS A 119 0.23 -0.22 -7.03
N LEU A 120 -0.99 0.26 -6.78
CA LEU A 120 -2.19 -0.39 -7.32
C LEU A 120 -2.24 -0.20 -8.85
N GLU A 121 -2.73 -1.20 -9.57
CA GLU A 121 -2.92 -1.11 -11.02
C GLU A 121 -4.07 -0.15 -11.34
N ALA A 122 -3.93 0.63 -12.42
CA ALA A 122 -4.98 1.55 -12.81
C ALA A 122 -6.29 0.79 -13.14
N PRO A 123 -7.48 1.39 -12.92
CA PRO A 123 -8.75 0.72 -13.22
C PRO A 123 -8.87 0.28 -14.69
N SER A 124 -8.26 1.02 -15.63
CA SER A 124 -8.17 0.63 -17.05
C SER A 124 -7.41 -0.68 -17.25
N GLN A 125 -6.24 -0.83 -16.61
CA GLN A 125 -5.40 -2.03 -16.66
C GLN A 125 -6.11 -3.22 -16.00
N ARG A 126 -6.76 -2.98 -14.86
CA ARG A 126 -7.55 -4.02 -14.17
C ARG A 126 -8.69 -4.52 -15.04
N ARG A 127 -9.43 -3.61 -15.69
CA ARG A 127 -10.55 -3.96 -16.57
C ARG A 127 -10.13 -4.86 -17.72
N LEU A 128 -8.92 -4.67 -18.26
CA LEU A 128 -8.37 -5.55 -19.30
C LEU A 128 -8.05 -6.95 -18.76
N ARG A 129 -7.56 -7.06 -17.53
CA ARG A 129 -7.15 -8.33 -16.93
C ARG A 129 -8.31 -9.14 -16.34
N SER A 130 -9.31 -8.45 -15.80
CA SER A 130 -10.41 -9.05 -15.05
C SER A 130 -11.74 -8.35 -15.39
N PRO A 131 -12.28 -8.56 -16.61
CA PRO A 131 -13.46 -7.84 -17.09
C PRO A 131 -14.75 -8.17 -16.32
N ASN A 132 -14.78 -9.31 -15.62
CA ASN A 132 -15.94 -9.79 -14.84
C ASN A 132 -15.94 -9.31 -13.37
N ASP A 133 -14.88 -8.64 -12.91
CA ASP A 133 -14.79 -8.11 -11.55
C ASP A 133 -15.65 -6.86 -11.36
N ASP A 134 -15.96 -6.51 -10.10
CA ASP A 134 -16.54 -5.21 -9.76
C ASP A 134 -15.53 -4.07 -10.00
N ILE A 135 -15.50 -3.58 -11.24
CA ILE A 135 -14.63 -2.47 -11.65
C ILE A 135 -15.04 -1.16 -10.97
N SER A 136 -16.33 -0.97 -10.66
CA SER A 136 -16.82 0.26 -10.03
C SER A 136 -16.31 0.36 -8.59
N GLY A 137 -16.49 -0.70 -7.80
CA GLY A 137 -15.98 -0.77 -6.43
C GLY A 137 -14.46 -0.69 -6.38
N TYR A 138 -13.76 -1.29 -7.35
CA TYR A 138 -12.30 -1.13 -7.45
C TYR A 138 -11.89 0.31 -7.76
N LYS A 139 -12.54 0.96 -8.73
CA LYS A 139 -12.23 2.34 -9.10
C LYS A 139 -12.43 3.29 -7.92
N GLU A 140 -13.49 3.11 -7.15
CA GLU A 140 -13.72 3.90 -5.93
C GLU A 140 -12.59 3.72 -4.90
N ASN A 141 -12.18 2.47 -4.64
CA ASN A 141 -11.07 2.18 -3.73
C ASN A 141 -9.72 2.67 -4.27
N TYR A 142 -9.51 2.62 -5.58
CA TYR A 142 -8.33 3.14 -6.25
C TYR A 142 -8.21 4.67 -6.08
N THR A 143 -9.32 5.39 -6.29
CA THR A 143 -9.38 6.83 -6.04
C THR A 143 -9.12 7.17 -4.57
N ARG A 144 -9.72 6.43 -3.62
CA ARG A 144 -9.42 6.59 -2.19
C ARG A 144 -7.93 6.36 -1.90
N TRP A 145 -7.34 5.31 -2.46
CA TRP A 145 -5.93 4.99 -2.26
C TRP A 145 -5.02 6.10 -2.79
N LEU A 146 -5.29 6.64 -3.98
CA LEU A 146 -4.55 7.78 -4.52
C LEU A 146 -4.62 8.99 -3.59
N CYS A 147 -5.83 9.40 -3.20
CA CYS A 147 -6.05 10.61 -2.39
C CYS A 147 -5.46 10.54 -0.98
N TYR A 148 -5.53 9.37 -0.32
CA TYR A 148 -5.24 9.25 1.11
C TYR A 148 -3.96 8.47 1.42
N CYS A 149 -3.43 7.68 0.48
CA CYS A 149 -2.32 6.77 0.75
C CYS A 149 -1.11 6.97 -0.18
N ASN A 150 -1.33 7.13 -1.50
CA ASN A 150 -0.25 7.20 -2.48
C ASN A 150 0.26 8.62 -2.74
N VAL A 151 -0.62 9.55 -3.15
CA VAL A 151 -0.22 10.93 -3.42
C VAL A 151 0.39 11.61 -2.17
N PRO A 152 -0.17 11.42 -0.96
CA PRO A 152 0.44 11.95 0.26
C PRO A 152 1.86 11.41 0.58
N GLN A 153 2.39 10.42 -0.17
CA GLN A 153 3.78 9.98 0.01
C GLN A 153 4.79 10.96 -0.62
N PHE A 154 4.36 11.72 -1.62
CA PHE A 154 5.19 12.68 -2.34
C PHE A 154 4.62 14.10 -2.37
N CYS A 155 3.40 14.31 -1.88
CA CYS A 155 2.81 15.61 -1.57
C CYS A 155 2.40 15.66 -0.09
N ASP A 156 3.32 16.08 0.77
CA ASP A 156 3.17 15.99 2.23
C ASP A 156 2.23 17.06 2.82
N SER A 157 1.78 18.02 2.01
CA SER A 157 0.70 18.93 2.39
C SER A 157 -0.64 18.22 2.58
N LEU A 158 -0.83 17.04 1.98
CA LEU A 158 -2.04 16.24 2.08
C LEU A 158 -2.00 15.29 3.29
N PRO A 159 -3.16 15.03 3.95
CA PRO A 159 -3.22 14.04 5.02
C PRO A 159 -2.85 12.63 4.55
N ARG A 160 -1.79 12.06 5.15
CA ARG A 160 -1.28 10.72 4.82
C ARG A 160 -1.83 9.64 5.75
N TYR A 161 -2.25 8.54 5.14
CA TYR A 161 -2.69 7.32 5.83
C TYR A 161 -1.97 6.10 5.27
N GLU A 162 -1.85 5.06 6.08
CA GLU A 162 -1.33 3.76 5.64
C GLU A 162 -2.44 2.92 5.03
N THR A 163 -2.22 2.38 3.83
CA THR A 163 -3.17 1.52 3.10
C THR A 163 -3.72 0.41 4.01
N THR A 164 -2.83 -0.25 4.76
CA THR A 164 -3.19 -1.38 5.63
C THR A 164 -4.05 -1.01 6.84
N LYS A 165 -4.08 0.27 7.22
CA LYS A 165 -4.87 0.76 8.37
C LYS A 165 -6.25 1.27 7.97
N VAL A 166 -6.39 1.80 6.77
CA VAL A 166 -7.63 2.46 6.33
C VAL A 166 -8.49 1.60 5.42
N PHE A 167 -7.90 0.62 4.72
CA PHE A 167 -8.63 -0.38 3.96
C PHE A 167 -8.72 -1.70 4.72
N GLY A 168 -9.67 -2.54 4.31
CA GLY A 168 -9.91 -3.85 4.89
C GLY A 168 -9.92 -4.96 3.84
N ARG A 169 -10.72 -5.98 4.13
CA ARG A 169 -10.82 -7.22 3.35
C ARG A 169 -11.17 -6.97 1.88
N THR A 170 -12.04 -6.00 1.60
CA THR A 170 -12.56 -5.75 0.25
C THR A 170 -11.45 -5.36 -0.71
N LEU A 171 -10.64 -4.35 -0.35
CA LEU A 171 -9.49 -3.98 -1.17
C LEU A 171 -8.47 -5.12 -1.26
N LEU A 172 -8.20 -5.80 -0.15
CA LEU A 172 -7.25 -6.90 -0.14
C LEU A 172 -7.64 -7.99 -1.12
N ARG A 173 -8.91 -8.43 -1.13
CA ARG A 173 -9.43 -9.40 -2.13
C ARG A 173 -9.24 -8.93 -3.55
N SER A 174 -9.40 -7.62 -3.81
CA SER A 174 -9.22 -7.06 -5.14
C SER A 174 -7.77 -7.14 -5.62
N VAL A 175 -6.76 -7.02 -4.74
CA VAL A 175 -5.34 -6.90 -5.16
C VAL A 175 -4.49 -8.12 -4.83
N PHE A 176 -4.96 -9.03 -3.96
CA PHE A 176 -4.15 -10.08 -3.35
C PHE A 176 -3.49 -11.02 -4.37
N THR A 177 -4.24 -11.57 -5.33
CA THR A 177 -3.69 -12.54 -6.30
C THR A 177 -2.54 -11.95 -7.13
N ILE A 178 -2.68 -10.68 -7.54
CA ILE A 178 -1.68 -9.98 -8.36
C ILE A 178 -0.46 -9.64 -7.51
N MET A 179 -0.71 -9.07 -6.33
CA MET A 179 0.33 -8.74 -5.36
C MET A 179 1.12 -9.99 -4.94
N ARG A 180 0.45 -11.10 -4.63
CA ARG A 180 1.07 -12.38 -4.28
C ARG A 180 2.05 -12.84 -5.37
N ARG A 181 1.60 -12.83 -6.62
CA ARG A 181 2.44 -13.23 -7.76
C ARG A 181 3.68 -12.34 -7.87
N GLN A 182 3.51 -11.04 -7.83
CA GLN A 182 4.60 -10.08 -7.99
C GLN A 182 5.57 -10.09 -6.79
N LEU A 183 5.08 -10.25 -5.56
CA LEU A 183 5.93 -10.40 -4.36
C LEU A 183 6.82 -11.64 -4.43
N LEU A 184 6.26 -12.77 -4.87
CA LEU A 184 7.02 -14.01 -5.02
C LEU A 184 8.03 -13.94 -6.17
N GLU A 185 7.67 -13.27 -7.26
CA GLU A 185 8.57 -13.04 -8.39
C GLU A 185 9.73 -12.12 -8.01
N GLN A 186 9.45 -10.99 -7.36
CA GLN A 186 10.47 -10.07 -6.85
C GLN A 186 11.40 -10.76 -5.85
N ALA A 187 10.84 -11.55 -4.92
CA ALA A 187 11.63 -12.34 -3.97
C ALA A 187 12.62 -13.30 -4.65
N ARG A 188 12.26 -13.87 -5.81
CA ARG A 188 13.14 -14.76 -6.59
C ARG A 188 14.22 -13.97 -7.32
N GLN A 189 13.88 -12.81 -7.87
CA GLN A 189 14.81 -11.95 -8.60
C GLN A 189 15.84 -11.28 -7.67
N GLU A 190 15.42 -10.88 -6.47
CA GLU A 190 16.27 -10.19 -5.49
C GLU A 190 16.94 -11.16 -4.50
N LYS A 191 16.81 -12.47 -4.68
CA LYS A 191 17.29 -13.49 -3.72
C LYS A 191 18.75 -13.29 -3.34
N ASP A 192 19.60 -12.93 -4.30
CA ASP A 192 21.05 -12.83 -4.11
C ASP A 192 21.47 -11.54 -3.38
N LYS A 193 20.61 -10.52 -3.37
CA LYS A 193 20.80 -9.24 -2.65
C LYS A 193 20.43 -9.34 -1.17
N LEU A 194 19.69 -10.38 -0.79
CA LEU A 194 19.21 -10.57 0.58
C LEU A 194 20.28 -11.27 1.45
N PRO A 195 20.42 -10.87 2.73
CA PRO A 195 21.17 -11.64 3.72
C PRO A 195 20.67 -13.09 3.80
N LEU A 196 21.56 -14.03 4.12
CA LEU A 196 21.27 -15.47 4.09
C LEU A 196 20.06 -15.85 4.96
N GLU A 197 19.91 -15.27 6.16
CA GLU A 197 18.76 -15.56 7.02
C GLU A 197 17.44 -15.09 6.42
N LYS A 198 17.42 -13.88 5.83
CA LYS A 198 16.22 -13.33 5.17
C LYS A 198 15.87 -14.08 3.89
N ARG A 199 16.88 -14.53 3.14
CA ARG A 199 16.71 -15.33 1.92
C ARG A 199 15.97 -16.63 2.20
N THR A 200 16.41 -17.38 3.22
CA THR A 200 15.74 -18.62 3.62
C THR A 200 14.29 -18.33 4.02
N LEU A 201 14.07 -17.32 4.86
CA LEU A 201 12.73 -16.94 5.31
C LEU A 201 11.76 -16.65 4.17
N ILE A 202 12.20 -15.84 3.21
CA ILE A 202 11.40 -15.39 2.07
C ILE A 202 11.17 -16.51 1.05
N LEU A 203 12.15 -17.39 0.80
CA LEU A 203 12.00 -18.42 -0.23
C LEU A 203 11.26 -19.66 0.26
N THR A 204 11.33 -20.00 1.54
CA THR A 204 10.73 -21.25 2.07
C THR A 204 9.42 -21.01 2.80
N HIS A 205 9.36 -20.04 3.72
CA HIS A 205 8.20 -19.86 4.60
C HIS A 205 7.17 -18.90 4.02
N PHE A 206 7.60 -17.85 3.33
CA PHE A 206 6.70 -16.83 2.80
C PHE A 206 5.68 -17.35 1.76
N PRO A 207 6.03 -18.25 0.81
CA PRO A 207 5.04 -18.79 -0.13
C PRO A 207 3.91 -19.53 0.58
N LYS A 208 4.23 -20.30 1.63
CA LYS A 208 3.24 -21.01 2.47
C LYS A 208 2.39 -20.04 3.27
N PHE A 209 3.01 -19.02 3.86
CA PHE A 209 2.29 -17.93 4.55
C PHE A 209 1.24 -17.29 3.63
N LEU A 210 1.64 -16.94 2.40
CA LEU A 210 0.74 -16.33 1.42
C LEU A 210 -0.37 -17.28 0.95
N SER A 211 -0.09 -18.59 0.80
CA SER A 211 -1.14 -19.59 0.50
C SER A 211 -2.19 -19.62 1.60
N MET A 212 -1.76 -19.77 2.85
CA MET A 212 -2.68 -19.87 3.99
C MET A 212 -3.47 -18.57 4.19
N LEU A 213 -2.85 -17.42 3.92
CA LEU A 213 -3.54 -16.13 3.98
C LEU A 213 -4.56 -15.98 2.84
N GLU A 214 -4.26 -16.46 1.63
CA GLU A 214 -5.19 -16.41 0.50
C GLU A 214 -6.52 -17.10 0.83
N GLU A 215 -6.45 -18.29 1.43
CA GLU A 215 -7.64 -19.04 1.87
C GLU A 215 -8.52 -18.20 2.78
N GLU A 216 -7.94 -17.52 3.76
CA GLU A 216 -8.69 -16.68 4.71
C GLU A 216 -9.18 -15.36 4.10
N VAL A 217 -8.46 -14.79 3.12
CA VAL A 217 -8.87 -13.59 2.39
C VAL A 217 -10.13 -13.87 1.56
N TYR A 218 -10.21 -15.02 0.88
CA TYR A 218 -11.32 -15.35 -0.01
C TYR A 218 -12.44 -16.20 0.64
N SER A 219 -12.18 -16.89 1.76
CA SER A 219 -13.16 -17.73 2.45
C SER A 219 -14.28 -16.92 3.10
N GLN A 220 -15.53 -17.12 2.68
CA GLN A 220 -16.68 -16.39 3.23
C GLN A 220 -16.83 -16.54 4.75
N ASN A 221 -16.36 -17.66 5.32
CA ASN A 221 -16.53 -18.03 6.73
C ASN A 221 -15.26 -17.78 7.56
N SER A 222 -14.32 -16.98 7.06
CA SER A 222 -13.08 -16.71 7.79
C SER A 222 -13.33 -15.80 9.00
N PRO A 223 -13.00 -16.25 10.24
CA PRO A 223 -13.25 -15.48 11.46
C PRO A 223 -12.29 -14.30 11.64
N ILE A 224 -11.18 -14.25 10.89
CA ILE A 224 -10.14 -13.21 11.06
C ILE A 224 -10.65 -11.81 10.70
N TRP A 225 -11.76 -11.74 9.96
CA TRP A 225 -12.41 -10.51 9.53
C TRP A 225 -13.59 -10.09 10.42
N ASP A 226 -13.82 -10.81 11.52
CA ASP A 226 -14.84 -10.43 12.50
C ASP A 226 -14.31 -9.33 13.42
N GLN A 227 -15.15 -8.32 13.70
CA GLN A 227 -14.75 -7.23 14.61
C GLN A 227 -14.53 -7.72 16.05
N ASP A 228 -15.21 -8.81 16.44
CA ASP A 228 -15.16 -9.41 17.78
C ASP A 228 -14.19 -10.60 17.89
N PHE A 229 -13.24 -10.76 16.95
CA PHE A 229 -12.33 -11.91 16.89
C PHE A 229 -11.69 -12.29 18.24
N LEU A 230 -11.19 -11.31 19.01
CA LEU A 230 -10.58 -11.55 20.33
C LEU A 230 -11.59 -12.01 21.39
N SER A 231 -12.84 -11.54 21.30
CA SER A 231 -13.95 -11.95 22.16
C SER A 231 -14.48 -13.35 21.82
N ALA A 232 -14.28 -13.80 20.59
CA ALA A 232 -14.65 -15.15 20.13
C ALA A 232 -13.55 -16.17 20.45
N SER A 233 -12.27 -15.82 20.26
CA SER A 233 -11.13 -16.71 20.55
C SER A 233 -10.97 -17.03 22.04
N SER A 234 -11.52 -16.19 22.93
CA SER A 234 -11.57 -16.44 24.38
C SER A 234 -12.74 -17.33 24.80
N ARG A 235 -13.73 -17.56 23.91
CA ARG A 235 -14.87 -18.46 24.15
C ARG A 235 -14.66 -19.87 23.61
N THR A 236 -13.64 -20.10 22.78
CA THR A 236 -13.31 -21.45 22.30
C THR A 236 -12.35 -22.15 23.26
N SER A 237 -12.92 -22.78 24.30
CA SER A 237 -12.29 -23.94 24.96
C SER A 237 -12.40 -25.18 24.04
N PRO A 238 -11.47 -26.15 24.12
CA PRO A 238 -11.24 -27.12 23.06
C PRO A 238 -12.30 -28.23 23.08
N LEU A 239 -13.14 -28.28 22.04
CA LEU A 239 -13.98 -29.43 21.73
C LEU A 239 -13.82 -29.74 20.24
N GLY A 240 -13.21 -30.89 19.94
CA GLY A 240 -13.21 -31.43 18.58
C GLY A 240 -12.02 -32.29 18.14
N ILE A 241 -11.38 -33.08 19.00
CA ILE A 241 -10.61 -34.24 18.51
C ILE A 241 -11.62 -35.39 18.36
N GLN A 242 -12.11 -35.64 17.15
CA GLN A 242 -12.77 -36.90 16.83
C GLN A 242 -11.69 -37.98 16.66
N THR A 243 -11.54 -38.84 17.66
CA THR A 243 -10.88 -40.14 17.49
C THR A 243 -11.97 -41.21 17.36
N VAL A 244 -11.89 -41.97 16.28
CA VAL A 244 -12.82 -43.04 15.91
C VAL A 244 -12.63 -44.24 16.84
N ILE A 245 -13.77 -44.84 17.19
CA ILE A 245 -14.09 -45.86 18.21
C ILE A 245 -13.54 -47.26 17.89
N SER A 246 -13.20 -48.06 18.94
CA SER A 246 -13.55 -49.51 19.16
C SER A 246 -12.97 -50.04 20.52
N PRO A 247 -13.48 -51.13 21.15
CA PRO A 247 -14.57 -51.16 22.16
C PRO A 247 -14.12 -51.79 23.54
N PRO A 248 -15.01 -51.96 24.55
CA PRO A 248 -14.65 -51.88 25.98
C PRO A 248 -14.45 -53.22 26.71
N VAL A 249 -13.69 -53.20 27.82
CA VAL A 249 -13.73 -54.23 28.87
C VAL A 249 -13.99 -53.58 30.23
N THR A 250 -15.14 -53.95 30.77
CA THR A 250 -15.61 -54.05 32.16
C THR A 250 -14.64 -53.67 33.29
N GLY A 251 -15.04 -52.72 34.13
CA GLY A 251 -14.37 -52.44 35.40
C GLY A 251 -15.13 -51.39 36.22
N THR A 252 -15.85 -51.86 37.22
CA THR A 252 -16.72 -51.13 38.16
C THR A 252 -16.04 -49.98 38.92
N ALA A 253 -16.79 -48.89 39.09
CA ALA A 253 -16.65 -47.88 40.14
C ALA A 253 -16.71 -48.56 41.54
N SER A 254 -16.29 -48.03 42.68
CA SER A 254 -16.00 -46.70 43.21
C SER A 254 -15.23 -46.95 44.51
N PHE A 255 -14.55 -45.96 45.07
CA PHE A 255 -14.81 -45.50 46.44
C PHE A 255 -14.06 -44.18 46.68
N CYS A 256 -14.84 -43.11 46.85
CA CYS A 256 -14.41 -41.89 47.53
C CYS A 256 -14.37 -42.15 49.03
N THR A 257 -13.47 -41.50 49.77
CA THR A 257 -13.82 -40.61 50.91
C THR A 257 -12.57 -40.03 51.58
N ASN A 258 -12.53 -38.69 51.59
CA ASN A 258 -12.32 -37.79 52.75
C ASN A 258 -10.91 -37.74 53.39
N ALA A 259 -10.40 -36.65 53.98
CA ALA A 259 -10.95 -35.35 54.34
C ALA A 259 -9.81 -34.30 54.45
N SER A 260 -10.18 -33.04 54.25
CA SER A 260 -9.71 -31.79 54.89
C SER A 260 -8.32 -31.72 55.56
N SER A 261 -7.58 -30.65 55.26
CA SER A 261 -7.19 -29.69 56.31
C SER A 261 -7.05 -28.28 55.75
N HIS A 262 -7.69 -27.39 56.49
CA HIS A 262 -7.76 -25.95 56.39
C HIS A 262 -6.51 -25.38 57.08
N GLU A 263 -5.83 -24.39 56.49
CA GLU A 263 -5.34 -23.24 57.25
C GLU A 263 -5.18 -22.02 56.35
N GLN A 264 -5.57 -20.89 56.92
CA GLN A 264 -5.81 -19.58 56.34
C GLN A 264 -4.95 -18.58 57.16
N ILE A 265 -4.85 -17.33 56.68
CA ILE A 265 -4.36 -16.12 57.40
C ILE A 265 -2.83 -15.91 57.25
N ASN A 266 -2.21 -14.78 56.84
CA ASN A 266 -2.49 -13.34 56.69
C ASN A 266 -1.68 -12.87 55.43
N GLY A 267 -1.99 -11.82 54.65
CA GLY A 267 -2.36 -10.46 55.01
C GLY A 267 -1.15 -9.53 54.90
N ASP A 268 -0.92 -8.89 53.73
CA ASP A 268 -0.45 -7.50 53.70
C ASP A 268 -0.68 -6.83 52.34
N ARG A 269 -1.20 -5.60 52.40
CA ARG A 269 -1.52 -4.71 51.28
C ARG A 269 -0.65 -3.47 51.44
N THR A 270 0.22 -3.18 50.48
CA THR A 270 0.79 -1.84 50.31
C THR A 270 0.97 -1.51 48.84
N SER A 271 0.18 -0.55 48.35
CA SER A 271 0.51 0.28 47.18
C SER A 271 1.50 1.38 47.60
N PRO A 272 2.33 1.86 46.69
CA PRO A 272 2.10 3.19 46.10
C PRO A 272 2.49 3.21 44.60
N GLY A 273 2.14 4.16 43.75
CA GLY A 273 1.47 5.44 43.86
C GLY A 273 1.58 6.06 42.45
N CYS A 274 0.44 6.47 41.88
CA CYS A 274 0.37 7.14 40.59
C CYS A 274 1.06 8.51 40.64
N ARG A 275 1.94 8.80 39.68
CA ARG A 275 2.21 10.15 39.19
C ARG A 275 2.14 10.14 37.67
N GLY A 276 1.16 10.85 37.12
CA GLY A 276 1.29 11.43 35.78
C GLY A 276 2.34 12.55 35.81
N PRO A 277 2.82 12.99 34.63
CA PRO A 277 2.15 14.15 34.07
C PRO A 277 1.88 14.07 32.56
N SER A 278 0.84 14.81 32.21
CA SER A 278 0.46 15.29 30.88
C SER A 278 1.49 16.29 30.34
N GLY A 279 1.63 16.40 29.01
CA GLY A 279 2.08 17.64 28.36
C GLY A 279 3.15 17.50 27.26
N LEU A 280 2.69 17.70 26.02
CA LEU A 280 3.28 18.54 24.96
C LEU A 280 4.54 18.07 24.20
N GLU A 281 4.31 17.81 22.90
CA GLU A 281 4.98 18.39 21.73
C GLU A 281 6.50 18.66 21.81
N ALA A 282 7.28 17.91 21.01
CA ALA A 282 8.49 18.41 20.37
C ALA A 282 8.88 17.54 19.17
N ASN A 283 8.65 18.07 17.98
CA ASN A 283 9.34 17.69 16.75
C ASN A 283 10.83 18.05 16.86
N PRO A 284 11.72 17.29 16.19
CA PRO A 284 12.80 17.93 15.47
C PRO A 284 12.85 17.42 14.02
N GLY A 285 12.88 18.37 13.09
CA GLY A 285 12.94 18.11 11.65
C GLY A 285 14.18 17.32 11.24
N GLU A 286 13.96 16.24 10.50
CA GLU A 286 15.02 15.52 9.81
C GLU A 286 15.15 16.01 8.37
N LYS A 287 16.35 16.51 8.09
CA LYS A 287 16.85 16.85 6.76
C LYS A 287 16.73 15.66 5.82
N ARG A 288 16.24 15.94 4.61
CA ARG A 288 16.18 15.02 3.47
C ARG A 288 17.47 14.20 3.32
N LYS A 289 17.33 12.88 3.27
CA LYS A 289 18.31 12.01 2.63
C LYS A 289 17.57 11.05 1.70
N MET A 290 17.61 11.39 0.41
CA MET A 290 17.09 10.58 -0.68
C MET A 290 17.98 9.34 -0.82
N ASN A 291 17.42 8.16 -0.59
CA ASN A 291 18.06 6.89 -0.93
C ASN A 291 17.48 6.41 -2.27
N ASN A 292 18.00 6.94 -3.38
CA ASN A 292 17.76 6.37 -4.70
C ASN A 292 18.69 5.17 -4.87
N SER A 293 18.14 3.97 -4.72
CA SER A 293 18.78 2.76 -5.19
C SER A 293 17.74 1.89 -5.89
N HIS A 294 17.49 2.18 -7.17
CA HIS A 294 17.02 1.21 -8.16
C HIS A 294 17.42 1.75 -9.53
N ASP A 295 18.67 1.44 -9.91
CA ASP A 295 19.10 1.49 -11.30
C ASP A 295 18.32 0.46 -12.10
N LEU A 296 17.80 0.93 -13.24
CA LEU A 296 17.27 0.11 -14.32
C LEU A 296 18.44 -0.66 -14.95
N GLU A 297 18.36 -2.00 -14.93
CA GLU A 297 19.16 -2.86 -15.80
C GLU A 297 18.67 -2.66 -17.25
N GLU A 298 19.34 -1.77 -17.97
CA GLU A 298 19.20 -1.65 -19.41
C GLU A 298 20.04 -2.72 -20.10
N ALA A 299 19.41 -3.39 -21.06
CA ALA A 299 20.00 -4.41 -21.90
C ALA A 299 21.32 -3.95 -22.53
N LYS A 300 22.29 -4.87 -22.54
CA LYS A 300 23.56 -4.80 -23.27
C LYS A 300 23.47 -3.97 -24.57
N ARG A 301 24.05 -2.77 -24.56
CA ARG A 301 24.63 -2.14 -25.75
C ARG A 301 26.04 -1.66 -25.43
N SER A 302 26.95 -2.01 -26.32
CA SER A 302 28.37 -1.65 -26.33
C SER A 302 28.59 -0.16 -26.08
N ARG A 303 29.55 0.18 -25.22
CA ARG A 303 30.06 1.55 -25.07
C ARG A 303 30.61 2.01 -26.43
N VAL A 304 30.00 3.03 -27.02
CA VAL A 304 30.62 3.82 -28.10
C VAL A 304 31.05 5.13 -27.46
N SER A 305 32.37 5.30 -27.30
CA SER A 305 32.98 6.57 -26.92
C SER A 305 33.38 7.29 -28.20
N GLY A 306 32.94 8.55 -28.35
CA GLY A 306 33.32 9.44 -29.44
C GLY A 306 32.11 10.21 -29.96
N ASP A 307 32.14 11.52 -29.83
CA ASP A 307 31.19 12.41 -30.50
C ASP A 307 31.32 12.24 -32.02
N ILE A 308 30.20 12.33 -32.73
CA ILE A 308 30.16 12.26 -34.19
C ILE A 308 30.82 13.55 -34.73
N PRO A 309 31.84 13.48 -35.59
CA PRO A 309 32.50 14.65 -36.14
C PRO A 309 31.51 15.54 -36.90
N VAL A 310 31.58 16.84 -36.67
CA VAL A 310 30.68 17.83 -37.29
C VAL A 310 30.80 17.82 -38.82
N GLU A 311 31.93 17.37 -39.38
CA GLU A 311 32.10 17.23 -40.83
C GLU A 311 31.15 16.17 -41.42
N LEU A 312 30.91 15.06 -40.71
CA LEU A 312 30.00 14.01 -41.15
C LEU A 312 28.54 14.45 -41.09
N ILE A 313 28.20 15.29 -40.09
CA ILE A 313 26.87 15.90 -40.00
C ILE A 313 26.65 16.85 -41.18
N ASN A 314 27.65 17.65 -41.53
CA ASN A 314 27.56 18.57 -42.67
C ASN A 314 27.49 17.82 -44.01
N GLU A 315 28.17 16.68 -44.14
CA GLU A 315 28.08 15.81 -45.32
C GLU A 315 26.68 15.20 -45.49
N VAL A 316 26.08 14.71 -44.40
CA VAL A 316 24.69 14.20 -44.40
C VAL A 316 23.68 15.33 -44.66
N MET A 317 23.88 16.52 -44.08
CA MET A 317 23.02 17.67 -44.34
C MET A 317 23.17 18.19 -45.78
N SER A 318 24.33 18.00 -46.42
CA SER A 318 24.56 18.35 -47.83
C SER A 318 23.94 17.37 -48.83
N THR A 319 23.58 16.16 -48.41
CA THR A 319 22.87 15.17 -49.25
C THR A 319 21.35 15.33 -49.16
N ILE A 320 20.83 16.12 -48.21
CA ILE A 320 19.42 16.48 -48.11
C ILE A 320 19.20 17.81 -48.83
N THR A 321 19.25 17.77 -50.16
CA THR A 321 18.94 18.93 -51.00
C THR A 321 17.91 18.55 -52.06
N ASP A 322 16.65 18.37 -51.63
CA ASP A 322 15.43 18.77 -52.37
C ASP A 322 14.16 18.28 -51.60
N PRO A 323 13.30 19.17 -51.08
CA PRO A 323 12.02 18.80 -50.47
C PRO A 323 11.02 18.11 -51.42
N ALA A 324 11.25 18.12 -52.74
CA ALA A 324 10.33 17.54 -53.73
C ALA A 324 10.50 16.02 -53.97
N VAL A 325 11.57 15.39 -53.46
CA VAL A 325 11.86 13.95 -53.70
C VAL A 325 11.43 13.05 -52.52
N MET A 326 10.90 13.61 -51.44
CA MET A 326 10.41 12.87 -50.27
C MET A 326 8.93 12.45 -50.36
N LEU A 327 8.41 12.22 -51.56
CA LEU A 327 7.08 11.65 -51.75
C LEU A 327 7.18 10.12 -51.79
N GLY A 328 6.64 9.46 -50.76
CA GLY A 328 6.33 8.04 -50.81
C GLY A 328 5.31 7.74 -51.93
N PRO A 329 5.23 6.50 -52.44
CA PRO A 329 4.42 6.19 -53.60
C PRO A 329 2.91 6.21 -53.28
N GLU A 330 2.23 7.28 -53.68
CA GLU A 330 0.77 7.47 -53.78
C GLU A 330 0.56 8.09 -55.17
N VAL A 331 -0.27 7.67 -56.14
CA VAL A 331 -1.47 6.83 -56.26
C VAL A 331 -1.55 6.40 -57.75
N SER A 332 -2.02 5.19 -58.08
CA SER A 332 -2.62 4.91 -59.42
C SER A 332 -3.46 3.63 -59.43
N ARG A 333 -4.72 3.70 -59.00
CA ARG A 333 -5.77 2.83 -59.55
C ARG A 333 -6.96 3.69 -59.95
N GLY A 334 -7.04 3.90 -61.26
CA GLY A 334 -8.07 4.69 -61.92
C GLY A 334 -9.44 4.06 -61.79
N ASN A 335 -10.42 4.95 -61.64
CA ASN A 335 -11.81 4.71 -61.93
C ASN A 335 -12.08 5.38 -63.28
N GLN A 336 -12.27 4.63 -64.36
CA GLN A 336 -12.98 5.11 -65.54
C GLN A 336 -13.84 4.00 -66.13
N ALA A 337 -15.10 4.36 -66.30
CA ALA A 337 -16.17 3.61 -66.92
C ALA A 337 -15.98 3.49 -68.44
N GLY A 338 -16.67 2.51 -69.04
CA GLY A 338 -16.85 2.41 -70.48
C GLY A 338 -17.81 1.28 -70.84
N SER A 339 -19.04 1.67 -71.18
CA SER A 339 -20.03 1.10 -72.10
C SER A 339 -20.25 -0.41 -72.21
#